data_AF-A0A3A5AUE6-F1
#
_entry.id   AF-A0A3A5AUE6-F1
#
_cell.length_a   1.000
_cell.length_b   1.000
_cell.length_c   1.000
_cell.angle_alpha   90.00
_cell.angle_beta   90.00
_cell.angle_gamma   90.00
#
_symmetry.space_group_name_H-M   'P 1'
#
loop_
_entity.id
_entity.type
_entity.pdbx_description
1 polymer ?
#
loop_
_entity_poly.entity_id
_entity_poly.type
_entity_poly.pdbx_seq_one_letter_code
_entity_poly.pdbx_strand_id
1 'polypeptide(L)'
;MKKGNLRTYSISILVIATIALLLSGCASDRGARPSYSYNLPAGTAEKVEQSNEIVSDFFSRTGKDIPTGVLSNAAGIAVIPNLTRAAFIVGGSRGTGVLMTREGERWSLPVFTSITGASLGFQIGITTTDLLLVFQNSDAINRLKDGTYELGADVTVAAGPVGGTAGISSKADVLAYKRTEGAFAGAALNGARMSIDPERTAGYYYGPNAETARGYYALTDDLLHPGRKADIQNVPRGAQQLKQTLERIAGRK
;
A
#
# COMPACT_ATOMS: atom_id res chain seq x y z
N MET A 1 -21.98 63.73 63.30
CA MET A 1 -22.59 62.52 62.69
C MET A 1 -22.49 62.63 61.17
N LYS A 2 -21.83 61.66 60.54
CA LYS A 2 -21.41 61.65 59.12
C LYS A 2 -22.58 61.28 58.19
N LYS A 3 -22.83 62.10 57.16
CA LYS A 3 -23.65 61.72 55.99
C LYS A 3 -22.80 60.86 55.05
N GLY A 4 -23.07 59.57 55.00
CA GLY A 4 -22.37 58.61 54.11
C GLY A 4 -23.04 58.55 52.73
N ASN A 5 -22.23 58.70 51.68
CA ASN A 5 -22.62 58.67 50.27
C ASN A 5 -23.15 57.29 49.85
N LEU A 6 -24.47 57.15 49.73
CA LEU A 6 -25.11 55.94 49.18
C LEU A 6 -25.07 55.85 47.64
N ARG A 7 -24.65 56.90 46.93
CA ARG A 7 -24.71 56.94 45.45
C ARG A 7 -23.53 56.27 44.72
N THR A 8 -22.45 55.91 45.43
CA THR A 8 -21.22 55.39 44.79
C THR A 8 -21.23 53.86 44.61
N TYR A 9 -22.05 53.13 45.36
CA TYR A 9 -22.06 51.66 45.33
C TYR A 9 -22.86 51.06 44.15
N SER A 10 -23.94 51.71 43.70
CA SER A 10 -24.78 51.18 42.61
C SER A 10 -24.07 51.19 41.25
N ILE A 11 -23.15 52.12 41.02
CA ILE A 11 -22.36 52.20 39.77
C ILE A 11 -21.25 51.13 39.77
N SER A 12 -20.69 50.80 40.94
CA SER A 12 -19.61 49.81 41.05
C SER A 12 -20.09 48.37 40.83
N ILE A 13 -21.33 48.04 41.21
CA ILE A 13 -21.90 46.69 41.03
C ILE A 13 -22.32 46.46 39.56
N LEU A 14 -22.76 47.50 38.84
CA LEU A 14 -23.19 47.38 37.45
C LEU A 14 -22.02 47.15 36.47
N VAL A 15 -20.84 47.73 36.75
CA VAL A 15 -19.63 47.56 35.91
C VAL A 15 -19.00 46.17 36.08
N ILE A 16 -19.08 45.58 37.28
CA ILE A 16 -18.55 44.22 37.53
C ILE A 16 -19.41 43.15 36.83
N ALA A 17 -20.74 43.35 36.75
CA ALA A 17 -21.64 42.44 36.06
C ALA A 17 -21.47 42.46 34.51
N THR A 18 -21.03 43.59 33.93
CA THR A 18 -20.78 43.69 32.47
C THR A 18 -19.45 43.08 32.04
N ILE A 19 -18.43 43.11 32.90
CA ILE A 19 -17.12 42.48 32.61
C ILE A 19 -17.20 40.95 32.68
N ALA A 20 -18.09 40.39 33.50
CA ALA A 20 -18.28 38.93 33.60
C ALA A 20 -18.99 38.29 32.38
N LEU A 21 -19.72 39.08 31.58
CA LEU A 21 -20.46 38.60 30.40
C LEU A 21 -19.64 38.62 29.09
N LEU A 22 -18.42 39.17 29.10
CA LEU A 22 -17.52 39.17 27.93
C LEU A 22 -16.51 38.02 27.93
N LEU A 23 -16.56 37.10 28.90
CA LEU A 23 -15.70 35.91 28.95
C LEU A 23 -16.36 34.64 28.38
N SER A 24 -17.65 34.71 28.00
CA SER A 24 -18.36 33.58 27.38
C SER A 24 -18.25 33.63 25.86
N GLY A 25 -17.07 33.30 25.31
CA GLY A 25 -16.94 33.38 23.86
C GLY A 25 -15.66 32.89 23.22
N CYS A 26 -14.91 31.98 23.85
CA CYS A 26 -13.96 31.11 23.14
C CYS A 26 -13.94 29.77 23.87
N ALA A 27 -15.06 29.06 23.86
CA ALA A 27 -14.97 27.61 23.90
C ALA A 27 -14.34 27.19 22.56
N SER A 28 -13.02 27.14 22.50
CA SER A 28 -12.36 26.34 21.48
C SER A 28 -12.86 24.92 21.72
N ASP A 29 -13.75 24.45 20.85
CA ASP A 29 -14.12 23.03 20.77
C ASP A 29 -12.85 22.22 20.59
N ARG A 30 -12.29 21.77 21.72
CA ARG A 30 -11.21 20.80 21.73
C ARG A 30 -11.84 19.46 21.41
N GLY A 31 -11.80 19.09 20.14
CA GLY A 31 -11.67 17.68 19.80
C GLY A 31 -12.78 17.01 19.00
N ALA A 32 -13.56 17.73 18.20
CA ALA A 32 -14.18 17.06 17.05
C ALA A 32 -13.11 16.89 15.97
N ARG A 33 -12.30 15.83 16.07
CA ARG A 33 -11.47 15.38 14.95
C ARG A 33 -12.44 14.96 13.84
N PRO A 34 -12.24 15.38 12.58
CA PRO A 34 -13.10 14.95 11.49
C PRO A 34 -13.02 13.42 11.40
N SER A 35 -14.12 12.75 11.73
CA SER A 35 -14.29 11.32 11.54
C SER A 35 -14.42 11.05 10.04
N TYR A 36 -13.30 10.72 9.40
CA TYR A 36 -13.31 10.23 8.03
C TYR A 36 -13.85 8.80 8.03
N SER A 37 -15.08 8.62 7.54
CA SER A 37 -15.60 7.29 7.21
C SER A 37 -15.00 6.86 5.88
N TYR A 38 -14.04 5.95 5.91
CA TYR A 38 -13.40 5.42 4.72
C TYR A 38 -14.29 4.39 4.03
N ASN A 39 -14.57 4.61 2.75
CA ASN A 39 -15.27 3.63 1.92
C ASN A 39 -14.25 2.62 1.40
N LEU A 40 -13.95 1.61 2.22
CA LEU A 40 -13.11 0.49 1.83
C LEU A 40 -13.69 -0.14 0.56
N PRO A 41 -12.92 -0.26 -0.54
CA PRO A 41 -13.38 -0.99 -1.70
C PRO A 41 -13.83 -2.40 -1.28
N ALA A 42 -14.98 -2.83 -1.80
CA ALA A 42 -15.45 -4.19 -1.60
C ALA A 42 -14.36 -5.20 -2.03
N GLY A 43 -14.24 -6.31 -1.30
CA GLY A 43 -13.21 -7.33 -1.57
C GLY A 43 -11.79 -6.89 -1.20
N THR A 44 -11.60 -5.90 -0.32
CA THR A 44 -10.25 -5.54 0.17
C THR A 44 -9.57 -6.69 0.90
N ALA A 45 -10.27 -7.42 1.78
CA ALA A 45 -9.73 -8.62 2.40
C ALA A 45 -9.50 -9.76 1.38
N GLU A 46 -10.48 -9.98 0.51
CA GLU A 46 -10.40 -10.96 -0.59
C GLU A 46 -9.18 -10.70 -1.48
N LYS A 47 -8.81 -9.44 -1.72
CA LYS A 47 -7.64 -9.09 -2.53
C LYS A 47 -6.33 -9.60 -1.91
N VAL A 48 -6.22 -9.60 -0.58
CA VAL A 48 -5.06 -10.16 0.14
C VAL A 48 -5.08 -11.68 0.06
N GLU A 49 -6.26 -12.30 0.18
CA GLU A 49 -6.44 -13.76 0.06
C GLU A 49 -6.07 -14.26 -1.35
N GLN A 50 -6.59 -13.61 -2.39
CA GLN A 50 -6.21 -13.87 -3.80
C GLN A 50 -4.70 -13.74 -4.01
N SER A 51 -4.07 -12.74 -3.37
CA SER A 51 -2.62 -12.56 -3.45
C SER A 51 -1.86 -13.71 -2.79
N ASN A 52 -2.35 -14.22 -1.65
CA ASN A 52 -1.77 -15.40 -0.99
C ASN A 52 -1.90 -16.66 -1.84
N GLU A 53 -3.04 -16.86 -2.49
CA GLU A 53 -3.24 -17.98 -3.43
C GLU A 53 -2.28 -17.89 -4.61
N ILE A 54 -2.17 -16.72 -5.24
CA ILE A 54 -1.27 -16.51 -6.38
C ILE A 54 0.18 -16.78 -6.00
N VAL A 55 0.64 -16.23 -4.87
CA VAL A 55 1.97 -16.50 -4.32
C VAL A 55 2.11 -18.01 -4.10
N SER A 56 1.21 -18.64 -3.34
CA SER A 56 1.27 -20.08 -3.07
C SER A 56 1.32 -20.91 -4.36
N ASP A 57 0.58 -20.54 -5.40
CA ASP A 57 0.57 -21.20 -6.70
C ASP A 57 1.90 -21.09 -7.45
N PHE A 58 2.45 -19.88 -7.54
CA PHE A 58 3.77 -19.65 -8.16
C PHE A 58 4.87 -20.51 -7.49
N PHE A 59 4.71 -20.84 -6.21
CA PHE A 59 5.72 -21.55 -5.42
C PHE A 59 5.40 -23.01 -5.11
N SER A 60 4.17 -23.47 -5.37
CA SER A 60 3.77 -24.88 -5.21
C SER A 60 3.98 -25.69 -6.50
N ARG A 61 3.98 -25.04 -7.67
CA ARG A 61 4.23 -25.66 -8.98
C ARG A 61 5.72 -25.99 -9.17
N THR A 62 6.21 -26.95 -8.37
CA THR A 62 7.49 -27.66 -8.50
C THR A 62 8.69 -26.82 -8.98
N GLY A 63 8.84 -25.58 -8.50
CA GLY A 63 10.00 -24.73 -8.81
C GLY A 63 10.20 -24.41 -10.29
N LYS A 64 9.15 -24.53 -11.12
CA LYS A 64 9.25 -24.31 -12.57
C LYS A 64 9.08 -22.85 -12.98
N ASP A 65 8.35 -22.05 -12.21
CA ASP A 65 7.97 -20.71 -12.68
C ASP A 65 8.94 -19.61 -12.21
N ILE A 66 9.47 -19.67 -10.98
CA ILE A 66 10.38 -18.67 -10.43
C ILE A 66 11.58 -19.36 -9.75
N PRO A 67 12.82 -19.10 -10.20
CA PRO A 67 14.02 -19.64 -9.57
C PRO A 67 14.12 -19.23 -8.08
N THR A 68 14.50 -20.16 -7.21
CA THR A 68 14.63 -19.92 -5.76
C THR A 68 15.57 -18.75 -5.44
N GLY A 69 16.62 -18.56 -6.23
CA GLY A 69 17.55 -17.43 -6.07
C GLY A 69 16.93 -16.05 -6.34
N VAL A 70 15.90 -15.96 -7.19
CA VAL A 70 15.21 -14.68 -7.47
C VAL A 70 14.47 -14.19 -6.22
N LEU A 71 13.82 -15.10 -5.50
CA LEU A 71 13.11 -14.77 -4.26
C LEU A 71 14.03 -14.59 -3.08
N SER A 72 15.06 -15.43 -2.99
CA SER A 72 16.04 -15.38 -1.89
C SER A 72 16.69 -14.00 -1.80
N ASN A 73 16.87 -13.35 -2.94
CA ASN A 73 17.46 -12.02 -3.07
C ASN A 73 16.43 -10.91 -3.32
N ALA A 74 15.13 -11.21 -3.30
CA ALA A 74 14.10 -10.19 -3.53
C ALA A 74 14.10 -9.16 -2.41
N ALA A 75 14.17 -7.88 -2.76
CA ALA A 75 13.95 -6.78 -1.82
C ALA A 75 12.45 -6.57 -1.54
N GLY A 76 11.58 -7.04 -2.43
CA GLY A 76 10.14 -6.89 -2.31
C GLY A 76 9.37 -7.61 -3.40
N ILE A 77 8.09 -7.80 -3.18
CA ILE A 77 7.17 -8.46 -4.11
C ILE A 77 5.87 -7.67 -4.16
N ALA A 78 5.38 -7.38 -5.36
CA ALA A 78 4.01 -6.94 -5.57
C ALA A 78 3.20 -8.01 -6.30
N VAL A 79 1.99 -8.27 -5.81
CA VAL A 79 1.05 -9.22 -6.39
C VAL A 79 -0.17 -8.43 -6.81
N ILE A 80 -0.51 -8.48 -8.10
CA ILE A 80 -1.68 -7.80 -8.69
C ILE A 80 -2.63 -8.88 -9.23
N PRO A 81 -3.58 -9.36 -8.40
CA PRO A 81 -4.59 -10.30 -8.85
C PRO A 81 -5.50 -9.67 -9.90
N ASN A 82 -5.83 -10.42 -10.94
CA ASN A 82 -6.79 -10.03 -11.96
C ASN A 82 -6.49 -8.68 -12.64
N LEU A 83 -5.23 -8.44 -13.04
CA LEU A 83 -4.86 -7.27 -13.82
C LEU A 83 -5.59 -7.28 -15.16
N THR A 84 -6.56 -6.38 -15.30
CA THR A 84 -7.38 -6.24 -16.50
C THR A 84 -6.64 -5.39 -17.53
N ARG A 85 -6.65 -5.85 -18.79
CA ARG A 85 -6.18 -5.12 -19.96
C ARG A 85 -7.28 -5.08 -21.00
N ALA A 86 -7.48 -3.92 -21.60
CA ALA A 86 -8.39 -3.75 -22.72
C ALA A 86 -7.63 -3.02 -23.84
N ALA A 87 -7.67 -3.53 -25.07
CA ALA A 87 -6.96 -2.91 -26.19
C ALA A 87 -7.75 -3.02 -27.50
N PHE A 88 -7.70 -1.93 -28.29
CA PHE A 88 -8.06 -1.87 -29.71
C PHE A 88 -7.15 -0.84 -30.38
N ILE A 89 -6.01 -1.27 -30.94
CA ILE A 89 -4.91 -0.42 -31.43
C ILE A 89 -4.21 0.36 -30.30
N VAL A 90 -4.97 1.11 -29.52
CA VAL A 90 -4.59 1.71 -28.22
C VAL A 90 -5.36 1.00 -27.12
N GLY A 91 -4.70 0.80 -25.98
CA GLY A 91 -5.27 0.10 -24.85
C GLY A 91 -4.82 0.66 -23.51
N GLY A 92 -5.44 0.12 -22.46
CA GLY A 92 -5.14 0.43 -21.09
C GLY A 92 -5.13 -0.83 -20.24
N SER A 93 -4.44 -0.75 -19.12
CA SER A 93 -4.40 -1.77 -18.09
C SER A 93 -4.68 -1.14 -16.73
N ARG A 94 -5.40 -1.86 -15.86
CA ARG A 94 -5.66 -1.42 -14.49
C ARG A 94 -5.77 -2.62 -13.57
N GLY A 95 -5.10 -2.54 -12.43
CA GLY A 95 -5.17 -3.56 -11.39
C GLY A 95 -4.91 -2.97 -10.01
N THR A 96 -5.39 -3.67 -8.99
CA THR A 96 -5.04 -3.41 -7.60
C THR A 96 -4.56 -4.68 -6.96
N GLY A 97 -3.72 -4.55 -5.95
CA GLY A 97 -3.11 -5.69 -5.28
C GLY A 97 -2.38 -5.26 -4.02
N VAL A 98 -1.34 -6.01 -3.68
CA VAL A 98 -0.53 -5.76 -2.48
C VAL A 98 0.95 -5.75 -2.80
N LEU A 99 1.70 -4.96 -2.05
CA LEU A 99 3.15 -4.89 -2.05
C LEU A 99 3.66 -5.31 -0.67
N MET A 100 4.74 -6.09 -0.67
CA MET A 100 5.47 -6.48 0.53
C MET A 100 6.96 -6.27 0.29
N THR A 101 7.65 -5.85 1.33
CA THR A 101 9.09 -5.59 1.31
C THR A 101 9.80 -6.60 2.19
N ARG A 102 11.09 -6.79 1.92
CA ARG A 102 11.93 -7.74 2.63
C ARG A 102 13.19 -7.06 3.12
N GLU A 103 13.55 -7.35 4.36
CA GLU A 103 14.80 -6.92 4.97
C GLU A 103 15.44 -8.13 5.66
N GLY A 104 16.56 -8.62 5.12
CA GLY A 104 17.16 -9.88 5.53
C GLY A 104 16.22 -11.06 5.25
N GLU A 105 15.83 -11.80 6.29
CA GLU A 105 14.88 -12.92 6.17
C GLU A 105 13.43 -12.52 6.54
N ARG A 106 13.18 -11.25 6.89
CA ARG A 106 11.88 -10.78 7.37
C ARG A 106 11.09 -10.08 6.27
N TRP A 107 9.84 -10.49 6.11
CA TRP A 107 8.87 -9.82 5.25
C TRP A 107 8.00 -8.83 6.03
N SER A 108 7.63 -7.74 5.38
CA SER A 108 6.62 -6.81 5.89
C SER A 108 5.23 -7.44 5.90
N LEU A 109 4.26 -6.76 6.50
CA LEU A 109 2.85 -6.99 6.18
C LEU A 109 2.51 -6.35 4.82
N PRO A 110 1.45 -6.81 4.13
CA PRO A 110 1.05 -6.23 2.85
C PRO A 110 0.55 -4.79 2.99
N VAL A 111 0.99 -3.93 2.10
CA VAL A 111 0.37 -2.63 1.83
C VAL A 111 -0.34 -2.67 0.49
N PHE A 112 -1.44 -1.94 0.34
CA PHE A 112 -2.17 -1.92 -0.92
C PHE A 112 -1.43 -1.10 -1.97
N THR A 113 -1.52 -1.55 -3.22
CA THR A 113 -0.94 -0.87 -4.37
C THR A 113 -1.86 -0.99 -5.58
N SER A 114 -1.71 -0.07 -6.52
CA SER A 114 -2.40 -0.10 -7.80
C SER A 114 -1.40 0.07 -8.94
N ILE A 115 -1.76 -0.49 -10.10
CA ILE A 115 -1.02 -0.34 -11.34
C ILE A 115 -1.99 0.09 -12.44
N THR A 116 -1.61 1.10 -13.22
CA THR A 116 -2.35 1.58 -14.39
C THR A 116 -1.38 1.89 -15.50
N GLY A 117 -1.54 1.29 -16.67
CA GLY A 117 -0.63 1.54 -17.80
C GLY A 117 -1.37 1.71 -19.11
N ALA A 118 -0.84 2.57 -19.98
CA ALA A 118 -1.22 2.60 -21.38
C ALA A 118 -0.51 1.45 -22.12
N SER A 119 -1.17 0.87 -23.11
CA SER A 119 -0.55 -0.11 -23.99
C SER A 119 -0.83 0.23 -25.44
N LEU A 120 0.16 0.00 -26.30
CA LEU A 120 -0.02 -0.06 -27.75
C LEU A 120 -0.08 -1.53 -28.13
N GLY A 121 -1.22 -1.99 -28.66
CA GLY A 121 -1.51 -3.40 -28.81
C GLY A 121 -1.93 -3.77 -30.23
N PHE A 122 -1.33 -4.83 -30.77
CA PHE A 122 -1.75 -5.50 -32.01
C PHE A 122 -2.95 -6.44 -31.80
N GLN A 123 -3.38 -6.63 -30.55
CA GLN A 123 -4.47 -7.52 -30.17
C GLN A 123 -5.71 -6.72 -29.78
N ILE A 124 -6.88 -7.19 -30.23
CA ILE A 124 -8.18 -6.62 -29.92
C ILE A 124 -8.84 -7.49 -28.85
N GLY A 125 -9.22 -6.91 -27.72
CA GLY A 125 -10.01 -7.60 -26.70
C GLY A 125 -9.72 -7.17 -25.27
N ILE A 126 -10.36 -7.89 -24.34
CA ILE A 126 -10.16 -7.78 -22.89
C ILE A 126 -9.48 -9.05 -22.40
N THR A 127 -8.41 -8.87 -21.61
CA THR A 127 -7.69 -9.98 -20.97
C THR A 127 -7.51 -9.70 -19.49
N THR A 128 -7.50 -10.76 -18.70
CA THR A 128 -7.25 -10.71 -17.25
C THR A 128 -6.11 -11.65 -16.93
N THR A 129 -5.12 -11.19 -16.17
CA THR A 129 -3.98 -12.02 -15.76
C THR A 129 -3.54 -11.68 -14.34
N ASP A 130 -3.05 -12.67 -13.61
CA ASP A 130 -2.39 -12.44 -12.33
C ASP A 130 -0.95 -12.04 -12.58
N LEU A 131 -0.57 -10.84 -12.12
CA LEU A 131 0.78 -10.29 -12.26
C LEU A 131 1.54 -10.39 -10.94
N LEU A 132 2.76 -10.89 -10.99
CA LEU A 132 3.71 -10.85 -9.88
C LEU A 132 4.95 -10.06 -10.30
N LEU A 133 5.32 -9.06 -9.50
CA LEU A 133 6.52 -8.26 -9.65
C LEU A 133 7.47 -8.58 -8.52
N VAL A 134 8.71 -8.93 -8.85
CA VAL A 134 9.78 -9.17 -7.89
C VAL A 134 10.80 -8.04 -8.02
N PHE A 135 10.93 -7.26 -6.95
CA PHE A 135 11.89 -6.17 -6.86
C PHE A 135 13.24 -6.74 -6.42
N GLN A 136 14.28 -6.52 -7.21
CA GLN A 136 15.60 -7.10 -6.96
C GLN A 136 16.45 -6.24 -6.01
N ASN A 137 16.14 -4.95 -5.86
CA ASN A 137 16.87 -4.04 -4.98
C ASN A 137 15.93 -3.11 -4.21
N SER A 138 16.41 -2.62 -3.06
CA SER A 138 15.65 -1.72 -2.19
C SER A 138 15.44 -0.34 -2.81
N ASP A 139 16.31 0.09 -3.71
CA ASP A 139 16.20 1.41 -4.36
C ASP A 139 14.95 1.50 -5.22
N ALA A 140 14.62 0.43 -5.95
CA ALA A 140 13.39 0.32 -6.72
C ALA A 140 12.12 0.43 -5.84
N ILE A 141 12.20 -0.07 -4.60
CA ILE A 141 11.11 0.02 -3.63
C ILE A 141 11.06 1.41 -2.99
N ASN A 142 12.21 2.00 -2.66
CA ASN A 142 12.26 3.34 -2.07
C ASN A 142 11.66 4.37 -3.01
N ARG A 143 11.91 4.26 -4.32
CA ARG A 143 11.24 5.08 -5.33
C ARG A 143 9.71 4.91 -5.35
N LEU A 144 9.18 3.75 -4.96
CA LEU A 144 7.74 3.53 -4.79
C LEU A 144 7.17 4.22 -3.54
N LYS A 145 7.98 4.41 -2.50
CA LYS A 145 7.53 5.06 -1.25
C LYS A 145 7.26 6.55 -1.45
N ASP A 146 7.99 7.18 -2.38
CA ASP A 146 7.93 8.62 -2.63
C ASP A 146 6.73 9.07 -3.49
N GLY A 147 5.92 8.13 -3.99
CA GLY A 147 4.67 8.46 -4.70
C GLY A 147 4.28 7.47 -5.78
N THR A 148 4.03 8.00 -6.98
CA THR A 148 3.71 7.20 -8.18
C THR A 148 4.95 7.15 -9.07
N TYR A 149 5.35 5.96 -9.53
CA TYR A 149 6.46 5.83 -10.47
C TYR A 149 6.05 5.02 -11.70
N GLU A 150 6.76 5.25 -12.79
CA GLU A 150 6.50 4.66 -14.10
C GLU A 150 7.49 3.51 -14.38
N LEU A 151 6.94 2.30 -14.49
CA LEU A 151 7.66 1.08 -14.84
C LEU A 151 8.29 1.24 -16.24
N GLY A 152 9.59 0.98 -16.34
CA GLY A 152 10.37 1.15 -17.57
C GLY A 152 11.00 2.54 -17.76
N ALA A 153 10.53 3.56 -17.02
CA ALA A 153 11.12 4.90 -17.02
C ALA A 153 11.94 5.16 -15.74
N ASP A 154 11.35 4.95 -14.56
CA ASP A 154 11.99 5.21 -13.26
C ASP A 154 12.72 3.97 -12.70
N VAL A 155 12.24 2.79 -13.08
CA VAL A 155 12.82 1.50 -12.74
C VAL A 155 12.80 0.60 -13.96
N THR A 156 13.87 -0.16 -14.16
CA THR A 156 13.96 -1.10 -15.28
C THR A 156 13.13 -2.35 -15.01
N VAL A 157 12.32 -2.78 -15.97
CA VAL A 157 11.46 -3.97 -15.84
C VAL A 157 11.80 -4.98 -16.93
N ALA A 158 11.92 -6.24 -16.55
CA ALA A 158 12.15 -7.33 -17.50
C ALA A 158 11.26 -8.54 -17.18
N ALA A 159 11.09 -9.40 -18.19
CA ALA A 159 10.56 -10.74 -17.99
C ALA A 159 11.48 -11.52 -17.04
N GLY A 160 10.91 -12.16 -16.02
CA GLY A 160 11.69 -12.99 -15.11
C GLY A 160 12.13 -14.31 -15.77
N PRO A 161 13.28 -14.88 -15.37
CA PRO A 161 13.68 -16.22 -15.82
C PRO A 161 12.67 -17.27 -15.34
N VAL A 162 12.38 -18.25 -16.18
CA VAL A 162 11.55 -19.44 -15.89
C VAL A 162 12.42 -20.70 -15.92
N GLY A 163 12.10 -21.68 -15.09
CA GLY A 163 12.83 -22.95 -14.99
C GLY A 163 14.00 -22.94 -13.99
N GLY A 164 14.28 -24.11 -13.39
CA GLY A 164 15.31 -24.29 -12.37
C GLY A 164 16.75 -24.13 -12.90
N THR A 165 17.64 -23.62 -12.06
CA THR A 165 19.06 -23.26 -12.33
C THR A 165 19.32 -22.29 -13.47
N ALA A 166 18.29 -21.71 -14.09
CA ALA A 166 18.47 -20.61 -15.04
C ALA A 166 19.27 -19.50 -14.37
N GLY A 167 20.44 -19.19 -14.92
CA GLY A 167 21.31 -18.14 -14.40
C GLY A 167 20.54 -16.84 -14.27
N ILE A 168 20.53 -16.25 -13.08
CA ILE A 168 19.91 -14.95 -12.83
C ILE A 168 20.82 -13.90 -13.46
N SER A 169 20.67 -13.69 -14.77
CA SER A 169 21.47 -12.73 -15.55
C SER A 169 20.67 -11.47 -15.89
N SER A 170 19.62 -11.16 -15.13
CA SER A 170 18.84 -9.95 -15.37
C SER A 170 19.36 -8.80 -14.51
N LYS A 171 19.80 -7.72 -15.17
CA LYS A 171 20.16 -6.44 -14.53
C LYS A 171 18.95 -5.54 -14.25
N ALA A 172 17.73 -6.02 -14.52
CA ALA A 172 16.53 -5.22 -14.33
C ALA A 172 16.24 -5.01 -12.83
N ASP A 173 15.71 -3.85 -12.47
CA ASP A 173 15.30 -3.56 -11.09
C ASP A 173 14.10 -4.40 -10.65
N VAL A 174 13.22 -4.73 -11.60
CA VAL A 174 11.99 -5.48 -11.39
C VAL A 174 11.87 -6.62 -12.39
N LEU A 175 11.57 -7.82 -11.89
CA LEU A 175 11.24 -9.01 -12.70
C LEU A 175 9.73 -9.26 -12.66
N ALA A 176 9.13 -9.44 -13.83
CA ALA A 176 7.69 -9.62 -13.95
C ALA A 176 7.32 -11.06 -14.39
N TYR A 177 6.27 -11.60 -13.76
CA TYR A 177 5.75 -12.95 -13.95
C TYR A 177 4.21 -12.96 -14.08
N LYS A 178 3.64 -13.93 -14.81
CA LYS A 178 2.20 -14.24 -14.94
C LYS A 178 1.89 -15.66 -14.48
N ARG A 179 0.82 -15.85 -13.72
CA ARG A 179 0.46 -17.16 -13.12
C ARG A 179 0.24 -18.28 -14.15
N THR A 180 -0.22 -17.96 -15.37
CA THR A 180 -0.58 -18.94 -16.41
C THR A 180 0.57 -19.28 -17.36
N GLU A 181 1.56 -18.41 -17.52
CA GLU A 181 2.59 -18.51 -18.57
C GLU A 181 4.03 -18.41 -18.00
N GLY A 182 4.18 -18.25 -16.68
CA GLY A 182 5.49 -18.03 -16.06
C GLY A 182 5.96 -16.59 -16.24
N ALA A 183 6.83 -16.32 -17.23
CA ALA A 183 7.40 -14.99 -17.44
C ALA A 183 6.40 -13.99 -18.03
N PHE A 184 6.48 -12.73 -17.62
CA PHE A 184 5.70 -11.65 -18.21
C PHE A 184 6.45 -11.01 -19.38
N ALA A 185 5.85 -10.89 -20.57
CA ALA A 185 6.48 -10.19 -21.71
C ALA A 185 6.62 -8.67 -21.40
N GLY A 186 7.84 -8.24 -21.07
CA GLY A 186 8.14 -6.93 -20.45
C GLY A 186 7.62 -5.68 -21.19
N ALA A 187 7.45 -5.73 -22.52
CA ALA A 187 6.92 -4.61 -23.29
C ALA A 187 5.52 -4.15 -22.83
N ALA A 188 4.71 -5.03 -22.24
CA ALA A 188 3.35 -4.70 -21.81
C ALA A 188 3.26 -4.08 -20.41
N LEU A 189 4.38 -3.80 -19.73
CA LEU A 189 4.44 -3.06 -18.47
C LEU A 189 5.20 -1.73 -18.58
N ASN A 190 5.92 -1.50 -19.68
CA ASN A 190 6.61 -0.25 -19.92
C ASN A 190 5.60 0.90 -20.04
N GLY A 191 5.81 1.98 -19.29
CA GLY A 191 4.88 3.11 -19.19
C GLY A 191 3.74 2.91 -18.19
N ALA A 192 3.71 1.80 -17.44
CA ALA A 192 2.70 1.58 -16.41
C ALA A 192 3.07 2.32 -15.12
N ARG A 193 2.12 3.08 -14.58
CA ARG A 193 2.25 3.75 -13.28
C ARG A 193 1.84 2.84 -12.17
N MET A 194 2.70 2.74 -11.16
CA MET A 194 2.43 2.02 -9.92
C MET A 194 2.45 3.00 -8.74
N SER A 195 1.49 2.85 -7.83
CA SER A 195 1.36 3.70 -6.65
C SER A 195 0.93 2.89 -5.44
N ILE A 196 1.40 3.28 -4.25
CA ILE A 196 0.90 2.74 -2.99
C ILE A 196 -0.45 3.39 -2.67
N ASP A 197 -1.33 2.66 -1.98
CA ASP A 197 -2.63 3.12 -1.50
C ASP A 197 -2.62 3.13 0.04
N PRO A 198 -2.14 4.23 0.68
CA PRO A 198 -2.04 4.32 2.13
C PRO A 198 -3.40 4.31 2.82
N GLU A 199 -4.43 4.88 2.18
CA GLU A 199 -5.79 4.95 2.73
C GLU A 199 -6.41 3.56 2.82
N ARG A 200 -6.34 2.78 1.73
CA ARG A 200 -6.82 1.38 1.74
C ARG A 200 -6.02 0.51 2.69
N THR A 201 -4.72 0.76 2.80
CA THR A 201 -3.85 0.09 3.77
C THR A 201 -4.30 0.36 5.20
N ALA A 202 -4.46 1.63 5.59
CA ALA A 202 -4.91 1.99 6.91
C ALA A 202 -6.31 1.46 7.23
N GLY A 203 -7.26 1.61 6.30
CA GLY A 203 -8.61 1.10 6.50
C GLY A 203 -8.66 -0.43 6.64
N TYR A 204 -7.74 -1.17 6.02
CA TYR A 204 -7.63 -2.61 6.19
C TYR A 204 -7.12 -3.04 7.59
N TYR A 205 -6.18 -2.30 8.17
CA TYR A 205 -5.60 -2.64 9.48
C TYR A 205 -6.36 -2.03 10.68
N TYR A 206 -6.86 -0.81 10.53
CA TYR A 206 -7.53 -0.05 11.60
C TYR A 206 -9.05 -0.01 11.47
N GLY A 207 -9.58 -0.48 10.34
CA GLY A 207 -11.01 -0.42 10.02
C GLY A 207 -11.40 0.91 9.34
N PRO A 208 -12.64 1.01 8.84
CA PRO A 208 -13.11 2.12 8.03
C PRO A 208 -13.19 3.46 8.79
N ASN A 209 -13.16 3.44 10.13
CA ASN A 209 -13.30 4.63 10.97
C ASN A 209 -11.97 5.10 11.57
N ALA A 210 -10.83 4.65 11.01
CA ALA A 210 -9.53 5.00 11.52
C ALA A 210 -9.24 6.51 11.38
N GLU A 211 -9.28 7.22 12.50
CA GLU A 211 -8.84 8.61 12.57
C GLU A 211 -7.33 8.68 12.30
N THR A 212 -6.90 9.17 11.13
CA THR A 212 -5.80 10.15 10.92
C THR A 212 -5.17 10.05 9.53
N ALA A 213 -5.26 11.14 8.75
CA ALA A 213 -4.54 11.28 7.47
C ALA A 213 -3.00 11.16 7.61
N ARG A 214 -2.44 11.62 8.74
CA ARG A 214 -1.00 11.48 9.04
C ARG A 214 -0.61 10.05 9.45
N GLY A 215 -1.56 9.29 10.00
CA GLY A 215 -1.37 7.89 10.38
C GLY A 215 -1.29 6.97 9.17
N TYR A 216 -1.90 7.32 8.04
CA TYR A 216 -1.93 6.46 6.84
C TYR A 216 -0.54 6.30 6.23
N TYR A 217 0.12 7.42 5.91
CA TYR A 217 1.47 7.40 5.37
C TYR A 217 2.48 6.86 6.38
N ALA A 218 2.33 7.18 7.67
CA ALA A 218 3.20 6.66 8.72
C ALA A 218 3.07 5.14 8.88
N LEU A 219 1.84 4.61 8.91
CA LEU A 219 1.59 3.18 8.94
C LEU A 219 2.18 2.50 7.71
N THR A 220 1.89 3.03 6.52
CA THR A 220 2.41 2.47 5.27
C THR A 220 3.94 2.48 5.27
N ASP A 221 4.56 3.56 5.72
CA ASP A 221 6.02 3.65 5.84
C ASP A 221 6.57 2.64 6.85
N ASP A 222 5.96 2.52 8.04
CA ASP A 222 6.35 1.53 9.05
C ASP A 222 6.18 0.09 8.54
N LEU A 223 5.09 -0.18 7.83
CA LEU A 223 4.86 -1.49 7.22
C LEU A 223 5.92 -1.80 6.16
N LEU A 224 6.31 -0.84 5.33
CA LEU A 224 7.33 -1.04 4.29
C LEU A 224 8.77 -1.13 4.83
N HIS A 225 8.94 -1.17 6.14
CA HIS A 225 10.20 -1.40 6.83
C HIS A 225 10.01 -2.55 7.84
N PRO A 226 10.30 -3.81 7.47
CA PRO A 226 10.05 -4.99 8.30
C PRO A 226 10.66 -4.95 9.72
N GLY A 227 11.67 -4.08 9.95
CA GLY A 227 12.25 -3.81 11.26
C GLY A 227 11.53 -2.78 12.14
N ARG A 228 10.57 -2.01 11.61
CA ARG A 228 9.83 -1.00 12.38
C ARG A 228 8.58 -1.58 13.02
N LYS A 229 8.21 -1.04 14.18
CA LYS A 229 6.97 -1.42 14.88
C LYS A 229 5.83 -0.57 14.33
N ALA A 230 4.95 -1.18 13.55
CA ALA A 230 3.64 -0.62 13.27
C ALA A 230 2.72 -0.85 14.48
N ASP A 231 2.06 0.20 14.96
CA ASP A 231 1.06 0.10 16.03
C ASP A 231 -0.24 -0.51 15.46
N ILE A 232 -0.27 -1.83 15.28
CA ILE A 232 -1.44 -2.57 14.80
C ILE A 232 -1.92 -3.49 15.93
N GLN A 233 -3.12 -3.19 16.45
CA GLN A 233 -3.70 -3.98 17.53
C GLN A 233 -4.10 -5.39 17.09
N ASN A 234 -4.59 -5.53 15.85
CA ASN A 234 -5.07 -6.81 15.34
C ASN A 234 -4.76 -6.95 13.85
N VAL A 235 -3.74 -7.73 13.52
CA VAL A 235 -3.34 -7.97 12.12
C VAL A 235 -4.36 -8.92 11.47
N PRO A 236 -5.01 -8.55 10.35
CA PRO A 236 -5.97 -9.43 9.68
C PRO A 236 -5.37 -10.78 9.27
N ARG A 237 -6.16 -11.86 9.34
CA ARG A 237 -5.70 -13.23 9.04
C ARG A 237 -5.05 -13.37 7.66
N GLY A 238 -5.64 -12.77 6.62
CA GLY A 238 -5.08 -12.82 5.26
C GLY A 238 -3.67 -12.22 5.18
N ALA A 239 -3.43 -11.10 5.87
CA ALA A 239 -2.09 -10.49 5.95
C ALA A 239 -1.08 -11.39 6.67
N GLN A 240 -1.48 -12.04 7.77
CA GLN A 240 -0.62 -13.00 8.48
C GLN A 240 -0.27 -14.20 7.58
N GLN A 241 -1.26 -14.77 6.91
CA GLN A 241 -1.10 -15.92 6.03
C GLN A 241 -0.17 -15.60 4.85
N LEU A 242 -0.38 -14.46 4.19
CA LEU A 242 0.47 -14.04 3.07
C LEU A 242 1.93 -13.84 3.52
N LYS A 243 2.14 -13.19 4.67
CA LYS A 243 3.47 -13.04 5.26
C LYS A 243 4.13 -14.39 5.56
N GLN A 244 3.42 -15.27 6.26
CA GLN A 244 3.92 -16.61 6.60
C GLN A 244 4.23 -17.44 5.35
N THR A 245 3.41 -17.32 4.30
CA THR A 245 3.65 -17.98 3.01
C THR A 245 4.99 -17.51 2.44
N LEU A 246 5.24 -16.21 2.33
CA LEU A 246 6.50 -15.67 1.81
C LEU A 246 7.71 -16.02 2.68
N GLU A 247 7.58 -15.98 4.00
CA GLU A 247 8.64 -16.40 4.93
C GLU A 247 8.99 -17.88 4.75
N ARG A 248 7.98 -18.75 4.64
CA ARG A 248 8.17 -20.18 4.39
C ARG A 248 8.85 -20.45 3.05
N ILE A 249 8.55 -19.67 2.02
CA ILE A 249 9.17 -19.82 0.70
C ILE A 249 10.62 -19.36 0.73
N ALA A 250 10.90 -18.21 1.37
CA ALA A 250 12.24 -17.68 1.50
C ALA A 250 13.17 -18.56 2.36
N GLY A 251 12.63 -19.28 3.34
CA GLY A 251 13.38 -20.17 4.23
C GLY A 251 13.70 -21.56 3.65
N ARG A 252 13.12 -21.94 2.51
CA ARG A 252 13.48 -23.19 1.81
C ARG A 252 14.81 -22.99 1.08
N LYS A 253 15.92 -23.26 1.77
CA LYS A 253 17.25 -23.39 1.16
C LYS A 253 17.40 -24.75 0.48
#